data_AF-A0A3A6P2K0-F1
#
_entry.id   AF-A0A3A6P2K0-F1
#
_cell.length_a   1.000
_cell.length_b   1.000
_cell.length_c   1.000
_cell.angle_alpha   90.00
_cell.angle_beta   90.00
_cell.angle_gamma   90.00
#
_symmetry.space_group_name_H-M   'P 1'
#
loop_
_entity.id
_entity.type
_entity.pdbx_description
1 polymer ?
#
loop_
_entity_poly.entity_id
_entity_poly.type
_entity_poly.pdbx_seq_one_letter_code
_entity_poly.pdbx_strand_id
1 'polypeptide(L)'
;MDGKLKFIGKIALQLRDLQNKKFVILGDRDAVPSYIIAKLLEEAGLEVVYRAVQCSLCCHEGTIDPEDQEAIYQLAKQHGPENLIGVLGQVDEEHIRMSVQTLSKGDPTGVGPLYGVALGLIVYHALECEFRELFERRLYDKHLGFYSKFYECRKLEDLMRELLGPGMRKAV
;
A
#
# COMPACT_ATOMS: atom_id res chain seq x y z
N MET A 1 -16.20 25.21 26.46
CA MET A 1 -16.52 23.96 27.17
C MET A 1 -16.22 22.84 26.20
N ASP A 2 -14.95 22.59 25.95
CA ASP A 2 -14.08 21.67 26.71
C ASP A 2 -14.07 20.30 26.04
N GLY A 3 -13.11 20.17 25.12
CA GLY A 3 -12.70 18.91 24.53
C GLY A 3 -11.22 19.00 24.20
N LYS A 4 -10.40 19.27 25.24
CA LYS A 4 -8.93 19.15 25.14
C LYS A 4 -8.61 17.72 24.75
N LEU A 5 -8.36 17.47 23.46
CA LEU A 5 -7.75 16.23 23.03
C LEU A 5 -6.26 16.30 23.39
N LYS A 6 -5.93 15.84 24.60
CA LYS A 6 -4.57 15.42 24.92
C LYS A 6 -4.33 14.11 24.18
N PHE A 7 -3.52 14.13 23.12
CA PHE A 7 -2.86 12.93 22.63
C PHE A 7 -1.35 13.11 22.77
N ILE A 8 -0.79 12.25 23.61
CA ILE A 8 0.61 12.18 23.97
C ILE A 8 1.30 11.40 22.84
N GLY A 9 2.20 12.04 22.09
CA GLY A 9 3.25 11.38 21.30
C GLY A 9 2.86 10.29 20.30
N LYS A 10 2.27 10.67 19.16
CA LYS A 10 2.36 9.91 17.89
C LYS A 10 2.11 10.91 16.76
N ILE A 11 3.13 11.25 15.96
CA ILE A 11 2.90 12.01 14.72
C ILE A 11 2.23 11.00 13.78
N ALA A 12 0.90 11.04 13.72
CA ALA A 12 0.14 10.27 12.75
C ALA A 12 0.24 11.00 11.41
N LEU A 13 0.61 10.26 10.37
CA LEU A 13 0.68 10.79 9.02
C LEU A 13 -0.67 11.40 8.62
N GLN A 14 -0.67 12.59 8.03
CA GLN A 14 -1.87 13.25 7.54
C GLN A 14 -1.91 13.20 6.01
N LEU A 15 -3.11 13.28 5.43
CA LEU A 15 -3.30 13.30 3.97
C LEU A 15 -2.45 14.38 3.25
N ARG A 16 -2.13 15.47 3.95
CA ARG A 16 -1.28 16.56 3.42
C ARG A 16 0.17 16.12 3.20
N ASP A 17 0.67 15.20 4.02
CA ASP A 17 2.04 14.68 3.93
C ASP A 17 2.20 13.78 2.69
N LEU A 18 1.08 13.33 2.12
CA LEU A 18 1.02 12.45 0.95
C LEU A 18 0.91 13.19 -0.39
N GLN A 19 0.65 14.51 -0.39
CA GLN A 19 0.32 15.26 -1.61
C GLN A 19 1.46 15.32 -2.64
N ASN A 20 2.71 15.23 -2.19
CA ASN A 20 3.88 15.21 -3.07
C ASN A 20 4.37 13.79 -3.40
N LYS A 21 3.65 12.76 -2.93
CA LYS A 21 3.99 11.36 -3.12
C LYS A 21 3.23 10.80 -4.31
N LYS A 22 3.82 9.80 -4.95
CA LYS A 22 3.29 9.12 -6.12
C LYS A 22 2.91 7.70 -5.73
N PHE A 23 1.71 7.29 -6.10
CA PHE A 23 1.15 6.02 -5.67
C PHE A 23 1.30 4.96 -6.76
N VAL A 24 1.81 3.79 -6.36
CA VAL A 24 1.83 2.57 -7.15
C VAL A 24 0.90 1.55 -6.50
N ILE A 25 -0.03 1.00 -7.28
CA ILE A 25 -1.10 0.16 -6.75
C ILE A 25 -0.98 -1.27 -7.27
N LEU A 26 -0.94 -2.23 -6.36
CA LEU A 26 -1.08 -3.65 -6.66
C LEU A 26 -2.45 -4.10 -6.15
N GLY A 27 -3.45 -4.03 -7.03
CA GLY A 27 -4.80 -4.49 -6.68
C GLY A 27 -4.95 -6.00 -6.84
N ASP A 28 -6.08 -6.53 -6.40
CA ASP A 28 -6.41 -7.95 -6.53
C ASP A 28 -7.66 -8.11 -7.40
N ARG A 29 -7.65 -9.10 -8.30
CA ARG A 29 -8.78 -9.39 -9.20
C ARG A 29 -10.05 -9.78 -8.43
N ASP A 30 -9.90 -10.59 -7.39
CA ASP A 30 -10.99 -11.26 -6.69
C ASP A 30 -11.28 -10.60 -5.32
N ALA A 31 -10.40 -9.70 -4.87
CA ALA A 31 -10.58 -8.86 -3.69
C ALA A 31 -10.67 -7.37 -4.04
N VAL A 32 -9.73 -6.52 -3.60
CA VAL A 32 -9.80 -5.06 -3.84
C VAL A 32 -9.12 -4.70 -5.16
N PRO A 33 -9.87 -4.32 -6.22
CA PRO A 33 -9.27 -4.03 -7.51
C PRO A 33 -8.50 -2.69 -7.49
N SER A 34 -7.42 -2.61 -8.26
CA SER A 34 -6.56 -1.43 -8.27
C SER A 34 -7.28 -0.14 -8.70
N TYR A 35 -8.25 -0.25 -9.60
CA TYR A 35 -9.04 0.90 -10.05
C TYR A 35 -9.96 1.48 -8.96
N ILE A 36 -10.36 0.69 -7.95
CA ILE A 36 -11.14 1.18 -6.82
C ILE A 36 -10.24 1.99 -5.87
N ILE A 37 -9.04 1.46 -5.59
CA ILE A 37 -8.04 2.17 -4.79
C ILE A 37 -7.63 3.46 -5.50
N ALA A 38 -7.39 3.42 -6.81
CA ALA A 38 -7.03 4.60 -7.60
C ALA A 38 -8.10 5.70 -7.51
N LYS A 39 -9.38 5.36 -7.66
CA LYS A 39 -10.47 6.33 -7.53
C LYS A 39 -10.51 7.01 -6.15
N LEU A 40 -10.26 6.27 -5.07
CA LEU A 40 -10.15 6.85 -3.73
C LEU A 40 -9.00 7.86 -3.66
N LEU A 41 -7.81 7.46 -4.13
CA LEU A 41 -6.62 8.31 -4.09
C LEU A 41 -6.78 9.57 -4.95
N GLU A 42 -7.27 9.41 -6.18
CA GLU A 42 -7.48 10.51 -7.13
C GLU A 42 -8.56 11.49 -6.63
N GLU A 43 -9.68 11.00 -6.10
CA GLU A 43 -10.71 11.87 -5.49
C GLU A 43 -10.22 12.57 -4.21
N ALA A 44 -9.21 12.01 -3.53
CA ALA A 44 -8.50 12.64 -2.42
C ALA A 44 -7.41 13.63 -2.88
N GLY A 45 -7.23 13.81 -4.19
CA GLY A 45 -6.24 14.71 -4.79
C GLY A 45 -4.82 14.15 -4.84
N LEU A 46 -4.65 12.82 -4.69
CA LEU A 46 -3.35 12.15 -4.73
C LEU A 46 -3.04 11.62 -6.14
N GLU A 47 -1.75 11.60 -6.49
CA GLU A 47 -1.29 11.20 -7.81
C GLU A 47 -0.99 9.70 -7.87
N VAL A 48 -1.75 8.97 -8.71
CA VAL A 48 -1.48 7.56 -9.02
C VAL A 48 -0.67 7.48 -10.32
N VAL A 49 0.52 6.87 -10.25
CA VAL A 49 1.43 6.75 -11.41
C VAL A 49 1.52 5.34 -11.95
N TYR A 50 1.08 4.34 -11.18
CA TYR A 50 1.04 2.96 -11.61
C TYR A 50 -0.11 2.20 -10.98
N ARG A 51 -0.67 1.26 -11.75
CA ARG A 51 -1.64 0.30 -11.25
C ARG A 51 -1.51 -1.02 -12.00
N ALA A 52 -1.52 -2.10 -11.24
CA ALA A 52 -1.60 -3.46 -11.76
C ALA A 52 -2.72 -4.23 -11.05
N VAL A 53 -3.16 -5.32 -11.66
CA VAL A 53 -4.11 -6.25 -11.04
C VAL A 53 -3.36 -7.57 -10.88
N GLN A 54 -3.14 -7.95 -9.63
CA GLN A 54 -2.55 -9.22 -9.26
C GLN A 54 -3.64 -10.29 -9.15
N CYS A 55 -3.27 -11.55 -9.37
CA CYS A 55 -4.17 -12.68 -9.20
C CYS A 55 -3.42 -13.80 -8.48
N SER A 56 -3.83 -14.12 -7.26
CA SER A 56 -3.20 -15.17 -6.44
C SER A 56 -3.21 -16.57 -7.08
N LEU A 57 -4.09 -16.81 -8.05
CA LEU A 57 -4.17 -18.07 -8.80
C LEU A 57 -3.25 -18.10 -10.02
N CYS A 58 -2.85 -16.94 -10.54
CA CYS A 58 -2.05 -16.84 -11.77
C CYS A 58 -0.60 -16.44 -11.48
N CYS A 59 -0.35 -15.74 -10.37
CA CYS A 59 0.97 -15.36 -9.91
C CYS A 59 1.61 -16.56 -9.17
N HIS A 60 2.82 -16.96 -9.56
CA HIS A 60 3.53 -18.07 -8.92
C HIS A 60 3.79 -17.70 -7.46
N GLU A 61 3.15 -18.42 -6.53
CA GLU A 61 3.42 -18.32 -5.09
C GLU A 61 3.24 -16.90 -4.51
N GLY A 62 2.32 -16.11 -5.06
CA GLY A 62 2.04 -14.75 -4.56
C GLY A 62 3.14 -13.72 -4.88
N THR A 63 4.02 -14.01 -5.84
CA THR A 63 5.03 -13.07 -6.34
C THR A 63 4.42 -11.97 -7.22
N ILE A 64 5.12 -10.84 -7.33
CA ILE A 64 4.77 -9.78 -8.27
C ILE A 64 5.35 -10.15 -9.65
N ASP A 65 4.54 -10.01 -10.70
CA ASP A 65 4.97 -10.28 -12.07
C ASP A 65 6.21 -9.45 -12.46
N PRO A 66 7.22 -10.01 -13.17
CA PRO A 66 8.45 -9.28 -13.51
C PRO A 66 8.22 -7.99 -14.30
N GLU A 67 7.14 -7.89 -15.08
CA GLU A 67 6.77 -6.67 -15.80
C GLU A 67 6.33 -5.55 -14.85
N ASP A 68 5.56 -5.89 -13.81
CA ASP A 68 5.15 -4.96 -12.76
C ASP A 68 6.37 -4.52 -11.93
N GLN A 69 7.27 -5.46 -11.62
CA GLN A 69 8.53 -5.15 -10.96
C GLN A 69 9.38 -4.16 -11.78
N GLU A 70 9.49 -4.37 -13.09
CA GLU A 70 10.23 -3.47 -13.99
C GLU A 70 9.63 -2.06 -14.00
N ALA A 71 8.30 -1.97 -14.13
CA ALA A 71 7.61 -0.69 -14.15
C ALA A 71 7.85 0.09 -12.85
N ILE A 72 7.73 -0.58 -11.69
CA ILE A 72 7.96 0.03 -10.37
C ILE A 72 9.44 0.42 -10.21
N TYR A 73 10.38 -0.42 -10.67
CA TYR A 73 11.80 -0.12 -10.64
C TYR A 73 12.14 1.14 -11.45
N GLN A 74 11.60 1.29 -12.66
CA GLN A 74 11.83 2.48 -13.49
C GLN A 74 11.20 3.73 -12.88
N LEU A 75 9.99 3.63 -12.29
CA LEU A 75 9.38 4.73 -11.56
C LEU A 75 10.21 5.17 -10.36
N ALA A 76 10.79 4.22 -9.63
CA ALA A 76 11.67 4.52 -8.50
C ALA A 76 12.93 5.26 -8.96
N LYS A 77 13.51 4.88 -10.11
CA LYS A 77 14.62 5.61 -10.74
C LYS A 77 14.23 7.01 -11.21
N GLN A 78 13.01 7.16 -11.72
CA GLN A 78 12.52 8.43 -12.26
C GLN A 78 12.15 9.45 -11.17
N HIS A 79 11.55 8.98 -10.08
CA HIS A 79 10.94 9.85 -9.06
C HIS A 79 11.65 9.82 -7.71
N GLY A 80 12.57 8.89 -7.49
CA GLY A 80 13.14 8.58 -6.18
C GLY A 80 12.22 7.61 -5.42
N PRO A 81 12.73 6.49 -4.87
CA PRO A 81 11.91 5.52 -4.16
C PRO A 81 11.23 6.11 -2.91
N GLU A 82 11.83 7.12 -2.27
CA GLU A 82 11.27 7.84 -1.13
C GLU A 82 10.02 8.67 -1.48
N ASN A 83 9.78 8.91 -2.77
CA ASN A 83 8.59 9.60 -3.26
C ASN A 83 7.52 8.64 -3.77
N LEU A 84 7.77 7.34 -3.74
CA LEU A 84 6.80 6.31 -4.11
C LEU A 84 6.16 5.68 -2.87
N ILE A 85 4.85 5.44 -2.96
CA ILE A 85 4.08 4.71 -1.95
C ILE A 85 3.36 3.55 -2.63
N GLY A 86 3.57 2.34 -2.13
CA GLY A 86 2.85 1.14 -2.55
C GLY A 86 1.51 1.01 -1.83
N VAL A 87 0.44 0.67 -2.56
CA VAL A 87 -0.86 0.33 -1.96
C VAL A 87 -1.33 -1.02 -2.47
N LEU A 88 -1.57 -1.93 -1.52
CA LEU A 88 -1.96 -3.31 -1.77
C LEU A 88 -3.47 -3.49 -1.65
N GLY A 89 -4.04 -4.28 -2.56
CA GLY A 89 -5.44 -4.71 -2.53
C GLY A 89 -5.63 -6.22 -2.32
N GLN A 90 -4.53 -6.97 -2.15
CA GLN A 90 -4.52 -8.41 -1.95
C GLN A 90 -4.96 -8.79 -0.55
N VAL A 91 -5.65 -9.90 -0.39
CA VAL A 91 -6.21 -10.30 0.92
C VAL A 91 -5.69 -11.66 1.41
N ASP A 92 -4.99 -12.38 0.53
CA ASP A 92 -4.23 -13.56 0.92
C ASP A 92 -2.95 -13.11 1.64
N GLU A 93 -2.72 -13.65 2.83
CA GLU A 93 -1.63 -13.22 3.72
C GLU A 93 -0.26 -13.42 3.08
N GLU A 94 -0.04 -14.53 2.37
CA GLU A 94 1.25 -14.82 1.74
C GLU A 94 1.50 -13.88 0.57
N HIS A 95 0.46 -13.60 -0.22
CA HIS A 95 0.56 -12.62 -1.31
C HIS A 95 0.87 -11.20 -0.81
N ILE A 96 0.26 -10.79 0.31
CA ILE A 96 0.58 -9.52 0.97
C ILE A 96 2.03 -9.51 1.45
N ARG A 97 2.46 -10.59 2.13
CA ARG A 97 3.83 -10.76 2.64
C ARG A 97 4.87 -10.65 1.53
N MET A 98 4.64 -11.34 0.43
CA MET A 98 5.50 -11.30 -0.75
C MET A 98 5.54 -9.91 -1.39
N SER A 99 4.39 -9.25 -1.54
CA SER A 99 4.35 -7.90 -2.12
C SER A 99 5.06 -6.87 -1.24
N VAL A 100 4.84 -6.91 0.07
CA VAL A 100 5.56 -6.05 1.02
C VAL A 100 7.05 -6.34 0.97
N GLN A 101 7.46 -7.60 0.97
CA GLN A 101 8.85 -8.01 0.87
C GLN A 101 9.50 -7.45 -0.39
N THR A 102 8.91 -7.68 -1.56
CA THR A 102 9.44 -7.24 -2.86
C THR A 102 9.56 -5.71 -2.95
N LEU A 103 8.54 -4.96 -2.52
CA LEU A 103 8.55 -3.49 -2.62
C LEU A 103 9.47 -2.82 -1.58
N SER A 104 9.60 -3.38 -0.38
CA SER A 104 10.35 -2.74 0.71
C SER A 104 11.78 -3.27 0.84
N LYS A 105 11.98 -4.59 0.74
CA LYS A 105 13.23 -5.28 1.07
C LYS A 105 13.89 -5.97 -0.14
N GLY A 106 13.21 -6.00 -1.28
CA GLY A 106 13.66 -6.67 -2.50
C GLY A 106 13.09 -8.08 -2.62
N ASP A 107 12.90 -8.50 -3.87
CA ASP A 107 12.31 -9.79 -4.21
C ASP A 107 13.26 -10.94 -3.82
N PRO A 108 12.76 -11.98 -3.13
CA PRO A 108 13.60 -13.08 -2.65
C PRO A 108 13.74 -14.24 -3.65
N THR A 109 13.04 -14.23 -4.78
CA THR A 109 12.81 -15.45 -5.59
C THR A 109 13.91 -15.74 -6.63
N GLY A 110 14.90 -14.87 -6.79
CA GLY A 110 16.01 -15.08 -7.74
C GLY A 110 15.72 -14.60 -9.16
N VAL A 111 14.54 -14.04 -9.41
CA VAL A 111 14.11 -13.59 -10.73
C VAL A 111 13.51 -12.19 -10.68
N GLY A 112 13.59 -11.49 -11.81
CA GLY A 112 12.98 -10.18 -12.00
C GLY A 112 13.86 -8.99 -11.59
N PRO A 113 13.45 -7.77 -11.98
CA PRO A 113 14.21 -6.54 -11.76
C PRO A 113 14.42 -6.15 -10.29
N LEU A 114 13.55 -6.62 -9.40
CA LEU A 114 13.65 -6.33 -7.97
C LEU A 114 14.37 -7.41 -7.17
N TYR A 115 14.94 -8.43 -7.81
CA TYR A 115 15.72 -9.46 -7.13
C TYR A 115 16.90 -8.86 -6.37
N GLY A 116 16.86 -8.97 -5.03
CA GLY A 116 17.88 -8.40 -4.13
C GLY A 116 17.95 -6.86 -4.13
N VAL A 117 17.03 -6.17 -4.82
CA VAL A 117 16.98 -4.70 -4.88
C VAL A 117 15.97 -4.19 -3.87
N ALA A 118 16.47 -3.76 -2.71
CA ALA A 118 15.64 -3.14 -1.68
C ALA A 118 15.34 -1.68 -2.03
N LEU A 119 14.17 -1.44 -2.61
CA LEU A 119 13.73 -0.07 -2.89
C LEU A 119 13.32 0.72 -1.64
N GLY A 120 12.92 0.05 -0.56
CA GLY A 120 12.55 0.71 0.70
C GLY A 120 11.24 1.48 0.64
N LEU A 121 10.32 1.11 -0.26
CA LEU A 121 9.02 1.79 -0.38
C LEU A 121 8.24 1.71 0.93
N ILE A 122 7.53 2.80 1.23
CA ILE A 122 6.44 2.76 2.20
C ILE A 122 5.27 2.03 1.54
N VAL A 123 4.74 1.03 2.24
CA VAL A 123 3.65 0.19 1.73
C VAL A 123 2.49 0.24 2.70
N TYR A 124 1.30 0.50 2.17
CA TYR A 124 0.03 0.38 2.87
C TYR A 124 -0.80 -0.75 2.27
N HIS A 125 -1.66 -1.34 3.09
CA HIS A 125 -2.77 -2.14 2.61
C HIS A 125 -4.05 -1.30 2.60
N ALA A 126 -4.81 -1.32 1.51
CA ALA A 126 -5.97 -0.44 1.31
C ALA A 126 -7.05 -0.59 2.39
N LEU A 127 -7.11 -1.73 3.07
CA LEU A 127 -8.09 -2.03 4.12
C LEU A 127 -7.54 -2.02 5.56
N GLU A 128 -6.26 -1.68 5.77
CA GLU A 128 -5.74 -1.56 7.14
C GLU A 128 -6.24 -0.30 7.85
N CYS A 129 -6.18 -0.28 9.18
CA CYS A 129 -6.80 0.81 9.93
C CYS A 129 -6.07 2.14 9.72
N GLU A 130 -4.73 2.14 9.69
CA GLU A 130 -3.92 3.35 9.48
C GLU A 130 -4.19 3.97 8.11
N PHE A 131 -4.28 3.18 7.03
CA PHE A 131 -4.60 3.70 5.70
C PHE A 131 -5.99 4.31 5.64
N ARG A 132 -6.99 3.65 6.24
CA ARG A 132 -8.36 4.16 6.31
C ARG A 132 -8.45 5.51 7.02
N GLU A 133 -7.66 5.71 8.08
CA GLU A 133 -7.66 6.94 8.89
C GLU A 133 -7.05 8.15 8.17
N LEU A 134 -6.36 7.95 7.03
CA LEU A 134 -5.86 9.03 6.19
C LEU A 134 -6.97 9.80 5.45
N PHE A 135 -8.13 9.18 5.26
CA PHE A 135 -9.20 9.72 4.42
C PHE A 135 -10.42 10.15 5.24
N GLU A 136 -11.19 11.10 4.71
CA GLU A 136 -12.51 11.37 5.24
C GLU A 136 -13.35 10.09 5.14
N ARG A 137 -13.99 9.70 6.24
CA ARG A 137 -14.78 8.47 6.34
C ARG A 137 -15.75 8.30 5.18
N ARG A 138 -16.47 9.36 4.79
CA ARG A 138 -17.45 9.29 3.69
C ARG A 138 -16.79 8.97 2.35
N LEU A 139 -15.61 9.52 2.10
CA LEU A 139 -14.84 9.28 0.89
C LEU A 139 -14.29 7.85 0.86
N TYR A 140 -13.73 7.37 1.97
CA TYR A 140 -13.28 5.98 2.10
C TYR A 140 -14.45 5.00 1.91
N ASP A 141 -15.54 5.19 2.65
CA ASP A 141 -16.70 4.30 2.63
C ASP A 141 -17.35 4.25 1.24
N LYS A 142 -17.29 5.35 0.46
CA LYS A 142 -17.79 5.40 -0.92
C LYS A 142 -17.08 4.39 -1.84
N HIS A 143 -15.77 4.17 -1.66
CA HIS A 143 -14.98 3.34 -2.57
C HIS A 143 -14.64 1.97 -1.96
N LEU A 144 -14.17 1.94 -0.71
CA LEU A 144 -13.67 0.73 -0.04
C LEU A 144 -14.64 0.17 1.02
N GLY A 145 -15.74 0.88 1.31
CA GLY A 145 -16.67 0.49 2.37
C GLY A 145 -17.38 -0.85 2.15
N PHE A 146 -17.53 -1.31 0.90
CA PHE A 146 -18.01 -2.66 0.61
C PHE A 146 -16.98 -3.71 1.01
N TYR A 147 -15.74 -3.57 0.52
CA TYR A 147 -14.65 -4.51 0.78
C TYR A 147 -14.27 -4.59 2.26
N SER A 148 -14.23 -3.45 2.96
CA SER A 148 -13.87 -3.40 4.38
C SER A 148 -14.84 -4.12 5.31
N LYS A 149 -16.01 -4.56 4.82
CA LYS A 149 -16.95 -5.38 5.61
C LYS A 149 -16.53 -6.85 5.67
N PHE A 150 -15.75 -7.31 4.70
CA PHE A 150 -15.30 -8.70 4.60
C PHE A 150 -13.95 -8.94 5.27
N TYR A 151 -13.19 -7.87 5.55
CA TYR A 151 -11.85 -7.95 6.11
C TYR A 151 -11.72 -7.07 7.36
N GLU A 152 -11.10 -7.63 8.40
CA GLU A 152 -10.89 -6.91 9.66
C GLU A 152 -9.64 -6.01 9.57
N CYS A 153 -9.82 -4.69 9.60
CA CYS A 153 -8.70 -3.75 9.46
C CYS A 153 -7.60 -3.99 10.50
N ARG A 154 -7.94 -4.44 11.71
CA ARG A 154 -6.96 -4.68 12.79
C ARG A 154 -6.06 -5.88 12.50
N LYS A 155 -6.60 -6.94 11.90
CA LYS A 155 -5.78 -8.10 11.50
C LYS A 155 -4.77 -7.70 10.44
N LEU A 156 -5.21 -6.91 9.44
CA LEU A 156 -4.32 -6.38 8.41
C LEU A 156 -3.29 -5.41 8.98
N GLU A 157 -3.68 -4.53 9.90
CA GLU A 157 -2.76 -3.62 10.60
C GLU A 157 -1.67 -4.40 11.34
N ASP A 158 -2.03 -5.46 12.06
CA ASP A 158 -1.08 -6.30 12.80
C ASP A 158 -0.11 -7.03 11.85
N LEU A 159 -0.64 -7.65 10.78
CA LEU A 159 0.17 -8.28 9.73
C LEU A 159 1.15 -7.28 9.11
N MET A 160 0.65 -6.13 8.66
CA MET A 160 1.48 -5.14 8.00
C MET A 160 2.57 -4.59 8.96
N ARG A 161 2.31 -4.55 10.28
CA ARG A 161 3.30 -4.13 11.28
C ARG A 161 4.38 -5.18 11.51
N GLU A 162 4.00 -6.44 11.52
CA GLU A 162 4.96 -7.56 11.54
C GLU A 162 5.89 -7.47 10.34
N LEU A 163 5.34 -7.29 9.14
CA LEU A 163 6.10 -7.30 7.88
C LEU A 163 7.09 -6.14 7.76
N LEU A 164 6.66 -4.92 8.11
CA LEU A 164 7.46 -3.70 7.92
C LEU A 164 8.36 -3.38 9.13
N GLY A 165 8.09 -3.98 10.29
CA GLY A 165 8.83 -3.70 11.53
C GLY A 165 8.56 -2.30 12.10
N PRO A 166 9.11 -2.00 13.29
CA PRO A 166 8.88 -0.72 13.96
C PRO A 166 9.55 0.44 13.20
N GLY A 167 8.74 1.39 12.71
CA GLY A 167 9.21 2.70 12.25
C GLY A 167 9.20 2.95 10.73
N MET A 168 9.01 1.92 9.90
CA MET A 168 9.10 2.06 8.44
C MET A 168 8.00 2.94 7.82
N ARG A 169 6.84 3.09 8.49
CA ARG A 169 5.73 3.95 8.02
C ARG A 169 5.72 5.37 8.60
N LYS A 170 6.76 5.75 9.35
CA LYS A 170 6.85 7.06 10.02
C LYS A 170 7.67 8.10 9.24
N ALA A 171 8.09 7.78 8.02
CA ALA A 171 9.10 8.55 7.28
C ALA A 171 8.56 9.15 5.97
N VAL A 172 7.34 9.73 6.01
CA VAL A 172 6.86 10.60 4.92
C VAL A 172 7.05 12.05 5.33
#